data_AF-A0A1Y3ERS9-F1
#
_entry.id   AF-A0A1Y3ERS9-F1
#
_cell.length_a   1.000
_cell.length_b   1.000
_cell.length_c   1.000
_cell.angle_alpha   90.00
_cell.angle_beta   90.00
_cell.angle_gamma   90.00
#
_symmetry.space_group_name_H-M   'P 1'
#
loop_
_entity.id
_entity.type
_entity.pdbx_description
1 polymer ?
#
loop_
_entity_poly.entity_id
_entity_poly.type
_entity_poly.pdbx_seq_one_letter_code
_entity_poly.pdbx_strand_id
1 'polypeptide(L)'
;PVRFAVRSLGWTEIAEENLTPEKSSRAVNRAIVDLSTGRNDFMDNVSKWGDGKELIMELDDHDLRLCDPDSDTVLHVQPIHQIRVWGVGRDNGR
;
A
#
# COMPACT_ATOMS: atom_id res chain seq x y z
N PRO A 1 -13.07 12.87 7.20
CA PRO A 1 -12.10 12.11 6.38
C PRO A 1 -10.92 12.99 5.95
N VAL A 2 -9.69 12.52 6.16
CA VAL A 2 -8.48 13.15 5.62
C VAL A 2 -8.20 12.54 4.25
N ARG A 3 -7.75 13.35 3.29
CA ARG A 3 -7.47 12.91 1.91
C ARG A 3 -5.98 13.09 1.60
N PHE A 4 -5.40 12.11 0.93
CA PHE A 4 -4.01 12.13 0.48
C PHE A 4 -3.95 11.77 -1.01
N ALA A 5 -3.24 12.59 -1.80
CA ALA A 5 -2.85 12.19 -3.14
C ALA A 5 -1.72 11.16 -3.03
N VAL A 6 -1.92 9.97 -3.60
CA VAL A 6 -0.96 8.86 -3.50
C VAL A 6 -0.72 8.25 -4.87
N ARG A 7 0.46 7.64 -5.01
CA ARG A 7 0.81 6.81 -6.16
C ARG A 7 0.98 5.38 -5.69
N SER A 8 0.22 4.47 -6.29
CA SER A 8 0.30 3.06 -5.96
C SER A 8 1.58 2.45 -6.55
N LEU A 9 2.37 1.76 -5.71
CA LEU A 9 3.57 1.02 -6.11
C LEU A 9 3.30 -0.48 -6.31
N GLY A 10 2.05 -0.90 -6.25
CA GLY A 10 1.64 -2.31 -6.33
C GLY A 10 1.49 -2.98 -4.98
N TRP A 11 1.57 -4.31 -5.01
CA TRP A 11 1.40 -5.17 -3.85
C TRP A 11 2.41 -6.32 -3.91
N THR A 12 2.65 -6.93 -2.76
CA THR A 12 3.45 -8.16 -2.66
C THR A 12 2.80 -9.08 -1.63
N GLU A 13 2.90 -10.38 -1.87
CA GLU A 13 2.48 -11.37 -0.87
C GLU A 13 3.49 -11.39 0.28
N ILE A 14 3.00 -11.44 1.52
CA ILE A 14 3.81 -11.55 2.72
C ILE A 14 3.34 -12.79 3.48
N ALA A 15 4.27 -13.71 3.71
CA ALA A 15 3.98 -14.92 4.46
C ALA A 15 3.61 -14.62 5.92
N GLU A 16 2.64 -15.36 6.47
CA GLU A 16 2.07 -15.15 7.80
C GLU A 16 3.11 -15.13 8.92
N GLU A 17 4.14 -15.97 8.83
CA GLU A 17 5.23 -16.07 9.80
C GLU A 17 6.13 -14.82 9.85
N ASN A 18 5.96 -13.89 8.90
CA ASN A 18 6.65 -12.60 8.85
C ASN A 18 5.78 -11.45 9.39
N LEU A 19 4.49 -11.69 9.67
CA LEU A 19 3.56 -10.71 10.24
C LEU A 19 3.49 -10.79 11.78
N THR A 20 4.44 -11.46 12.43
CA THR A 20 4.54 -11.45 13.90
C THR A 20 4.98 -10.08 14.42
N PRO A 21 4.69 -9.72 15.69
CA PRO A 21 5.08 -8.43 16.27
C PRO A 21 6.58 -8.10 16.12
N GLU A 22 7.45 -9.11 16.14
CA GLU A 22 8.90 -8.97 16.06
C GLU A 22 9.41 -8.77 14.63
N LYS A 23 8.67 -9.25 13.63
CA LYS A 23 9.11 -9.32 12.22
C LYS A 23 8.38 -8.36 11.30
N SER A 24 7.15 -7.97 11.64
CA SER A 24 6.25 -7.19 10.79
C SER A 24 6.88 -5.89 10.29
N SER A 25 7.61 -5.17 11.14
CA SER A 25 8.27 -3.91 10.74
C SER A 25 9.35 -4.10 9.68
N ARG A 26 10.06 -5.23 9.70
CA ARG A 26 11.06 -5.59 8.69
C ARG A 26 10.39 -6.05 7.40
N ALA A 27 9.31 -6.82 7.51
CA ALA A 27 8.50 -7.25 6.37
C ALA A 27 7.94 -6.04 5.61
N VAL A 28 7.38 -5.04 6.32
CA VAL A 28 6.87 -3.80 5.72
C VAL A 28 7.99 -3.00 5.04
N ASN A 29 9.12 -2.77 5.71
CA ASN A 29 10.24 -2.03 5.08
C ASN A 29 10.75 -2.75 3.83
N ARG A 30 10.86 -4.08 3.89
CA ARG A 30 11.29 -4.87 2.74
C ARG A 30 10.33 -4.74 1.56
N ALA A 31 9.02 -4.81 1.81
CA ALA A 31 8.00 -4.63 0.78
C ALA A 31 8.08 -3.24 0.13
N ILE A 32 8.27 -2.18 0.94
CA ILE A 32 8.45 -0.81 0.43
C ILE A 32 9.67 -0.72 -0.48
N VAL A 33 10.83 -1.23 -0.04
CA VAL A 33 12.07 -1.20 -0.83
C VAL A 33 11.91 -1.99 -2.14
N ASP A 34 11.40 -3.22 -2.07
CA ASP A 34 11.29 -4.10 -3.24
C ASP A 34 10.32 -3.51 -4.29
N LEU A 35 9.19 -2.94 -3.87
CA LEU A 35 8.25 -2.28 -4.78
C LEU A 35 8.78 -0.94 -5.31
N SER A 36 9.49 -0.16 -4.49
CA SER A 36 10.05 1.13 -4.93
C SER A 36 11.18 1.00 -5.97
N THR A 37 11.90 -0.12 -5.95
CA THR A 37 13.07 -0.35 -6.82
C THR A 37 12.72 -1.11 -8.10
N GLY A 38 11.44 -1.43 -8.34
CA GLY A 38 11.01 -2.22 -9.50
C GLY A 38 11.53 -3.66 -9.47
N ARG A 39 12.00 -4.15 -8.31
CA ARG A 39 12.59 -5.50 -8.23
C ARG A 39 11.55 -6.61 -8.40
N ASN A 40 10.26 -6.24 -8.39
CA ASN A 40 9.11 -7.10 -8.66
C ASN A 40 8.51 -6.91 -10.08
N ASP A 41 9.20 -6.24 -11.00
CA ASP A 41 8.78 -6.02 -12.41
C ASP A 41 8.56 -7.33 -13.21
N PHE A 42 8.84 -8.50 -12.64
CA PHE A 42 8.55 -9.79 -13.26
C PHE A 42 7.09 -10.26 -13.09
N MET A 43 6.27 -9.60 -12.26
CA MET A 43 4.83 -9.89 -12.12
C MET A 43 3.99 -9.01 -13.07
N ASP A 44 4.32 -9.15 -14.35
CA ASP A 44 3.88 -8.37 -15.52
C ASP A 44 2.40 -8.62 -15.95
N ASN A 45 1.43 -8.72 -15.03
CA ASN A 45 0.01 -8.95 -15.41
C ASN A 45 -1.08 -8.40 -14.47
N VAL A 46 -0.74 -7.64 -13.41
CA VAL A 46 -1.76 -7.02 -12.53
C VAL A 46 -1.73 -5.49 -12.65
N SER A 47 -2.00 -4.99 -13.86
CA SER A 47 -2.10 -3.58 -14.27
C SER A 47 -3.18 -2.75 -13.54
N LYS A 48 -3.70 -3.22 -12.40
CA LYS A 48 -4.73 -2.50 -11.62
C LYS A 48 -4.14 -1.66 -10.48
N TRP A 49 -2.98 -2.03 -9.95
CA TRP A 49 -2.40 -1.36 -8.77
C TRP A 49 -0.89 -1.16 -8.85
N GLY A 50 -0.15 -1.84 -9.75
CA GLY A 50 1.32 -1.85 -9.80
C GLY A 50 2.00 -0.76 -10.63
N ASP A 51 1.30 -0.12 -11.57
CA ASP A 51 1.96 0.69 -12.61
C ASP A 51 2.12 2.17 -12.25
N GLY A 52 2.22 2.51 -10.96
CA GLY A 52 2.29 3.92 -10.56
C GLY A 52 0.94 4.66 -10.71
N LYS A 53 -0.18 3.95 -10.58
CA LYS A 53 -1.53 4.56 -10.66
C LYS A 53 -1.69 5.65 -9.60
N GLU A 54 -2.10 6.84 -10.05
CA GLU A 54 -2.44 7.94 -9.16
C GLU A 54 -3.85 7.74 -8.59
N LEU A 55 -3.99 7.98 -7.29
CA LEU A 55 -5.20 7.72 -6.52
C LEU A 55 -5.39 8.80 -5.45
N ILE A 56 -6.61 8.92 -4.96
CA ILE A 56 -6.90 9.59 -3.70
C ILE A 56 -7.12 8.53 -2.63
N MET A 57 -6.33 8.58 -1.56
CA MET A 57 -6.56 7.80 -0.36
C MET A 57 -7.36 8.64 0.63
N GLU A 58 -8.55 8.19 0.98
CA GLU A 58 -9.35 8.77 2.05
C GLU A 58 -9.24 7.92 3.30
N LEU A 59 -9.05 8.58 4.44
CA LEU A 59 -8.94 7.93 5.73
C LEU A 59 -9.93 8.56 6.71
N ASP A 60 -10.78 7.72 7.30
CA ASP A 60 -11.60 8.06 8.47
C ASP A 60 -11.45 7.00 9.57
N ASP A 61 -12.27 7.11 10.62
CA ASP A 61 -12.18 6.25 11.80
C ASP A 61 -12.58 4.78 11.52
N HIS A 62 -13.25 4.51 10.39
CA HIS A 62 -13.83 3.20 10.08
C HIS A 62 -13.15 2.56 8.87
N ASP A 63 -12.89 3.35 7.82
CA ASP A 63 -12.42 2.86 6.53
C ASP A 63 -11.19 3.63 6.01
N LEU A 64 -10.33 2.90 5.30
CA LEU A 64 -9.43 3.43 4.29
C LEU A 64 -10.07 3.20 2.92
N ARG A 65 -10.24 4.26 2.12
CA ARG A 65 -10.80 4.18 0.78
C ARG A 65 -9.77 4.62 -0.26
N LEU A 66 -9.74 3.92 -1.39
CA LEU A 66 -8.96 4.33 -2.55
C LEU A 66 -9.94 4.75 -3.64
N CYS A 67 -9.82 6.00 -4.07
CA CYS A 67 -10.71 6.62 -5.06
C CYS A 67 -9.93 6.99 -6.32
N ASP A 68 -10.63 6.94 -7.45
CA ASP A 68 -10.16 7.48 -8.71
C ASP A 68 -10.09 9.03 -8.63
N PRO A 69 -8.96 9.66 -8.99
CA PRO A 69 -8.76 11.09 -8.75
C PRO A 69 -9.63 11.99 -9.65
N ASP A 70 -10.02 11.51 -10.83
CA ASP A 70 -10.79 12.30 -11.81
C ASP A 70 -12.29 12.18 -11.59
N SER A 71 -12.76 10.95 -11.30
CA SER A 71 -14.19 10.65 -11.17
C SER A 71 -14.70 10.60 -9.73
N ASP A 72 -13.81 10.66 -8.74
CA ASP A 72 -14.11 10.46 -7.31
C ASP A 72 -14.74 9.09 -7.00
N THR A 73 -14.66 8.15 -7.95
CA THR A 73 -15.25 6.81 -7.79
C THR A 73 -14.44 6.00 -6.78
N VAL A 74 -15.12 5.43 -5.78
CA VAL A 74 -14.50 4.50 -4.83
C VAL A 74 -14.13 3.20 -5.53
N LEU A 75 -12.84 2.91 -5.60
CA LEU A 75 -12.28 1.71 -6.23
C LEU A 75 -12.09 0.58 -5.22
N HIS A 76 -11.79 0.92 -3.97
CA HIS A 76 -11.58 -0.05 -2.90
C HIS A 76 -11.91 0.55 -1.53
N VAL A 77 -12.41 -0.30 -0.62
CA VAL A 77 -12.70 0.05 0.77
C VAL A 77 -12.09 -1.04 1.65
N GLN A 78 -11.25 -0.61 2.60
CA GLN A 78 -10.58 -1.46 3.57
C GLN A 78 -10.95 -0.99 4.98
N PRO A 79 -11.74 -1.75 5.75
CA PRO A 79 -12.03 -1.40 7.13
C PRO A 79 -10.76 -1.35 7.98
N ILE A 80 -10.60 -0.30 8.78
CA ILE A 80 -9.39 -0.06 9.58
C ILE A 80 -9.13 -1.20 10.57
N HIS A 81 -10.18 -1.75 11.19
CA HIS A 81 -10.08 -2.85 12.13
C HIS A 81 -9.57 -4.17 11.51
N GLN A 82 -9.55 -4.28 10.18
CA GLN A 82 -9.03 -5.44 9.45
C GLN A 82 -7.60 -5.24 8.95
N ILE A 83 -7.04 -4.02 9.04
CA ILE A 83 -5.64 -3.76 8.68
C ILE A 83 -4.75 -4.38 9.75
N ARG A 84 -3.99 -5.40 9.36
CA ARG A 84 -3.14 -6.17 10.30
C ARG A 84 -1.87 -5.45 10.69
N VAL A 85 -1.23 -4.80 9.71
CA VAL A 85 0.05 -4.10 9.88
C VAL A 85 0.06 -2.90 8.95
N TRP A 86 0.54 -1.77 9.44
CA TRP A 86 0.91 -0.60 8.63
C TRP A 86 2.32 -0.13 9.01
N GLY A 87 2.95 0.66 8.15
CA GLY A 87 4.21 1.29 8.44
C GLY A 87 4.62 2.28 7.38
N VAL A 88 5.62 3.09 7.71
CA VAL A 88 6.24 4.05 6.81
C VAL A 88 7.66 3.59 6.49
N GLY A 89 8.10 3.83 5.26
CA GLY A 89 9.47 3.53 4.84
C GLY A 89 10.46 4.37 5.65
N ARG A 90 11.47 3.73 6.22
CA ARG A 90 12.48 4.41 7.05
C ARG A 90 13.62 5.01 6.25
N ASP A 91 13.74 4.64 4.98
CA ASP A 91 14.95 4.89 4.19
C ASP A 91 14.99 6.25 3.48
N ASN A 92 13.98 7.10 3.68
CA ASN A 92 13.97 8.47 3.15
C ASN A 92 14.45 9.51 4.19
N GLY A 93 15.48 9.16 4.95
CA GLY A 93 16.16 10.01 5.93
C GLY A 93 17.55 10.48 5.48
N ARG A 94 17.75 10.66 4.17
CA ARG A 94 18.93 11.32 3.61
C ARG A 94 18.56 12.66 3.02
#